data_AF-A6TUA9-F1
#
_entry.id   AF-A6TUA9-F1
#
_cell.length_a   1.000
_cell.length_b   1.000
_cell.length_c   1.000
_cell.angle_alpha   90.00
_cell.angle_beta   90.00
_cell.angle_gamma   90.00
#
_symmetry.space_group_name_H-M   'P 1'
#
loop_
_entity.id
_entity.type
_entity.pdbx_description
1 polymer ?
#
loop_
_entity_poly.entity_id
_entity_poly.type
_entity_poly.pdbx_seq_one_letter_code
_entity_poly.pdbx_strand_id
1 'polypeptide(L)' 'MYPNNPTHYLPPVGDPCYIYPIPFMPRQVMLANAYIPYQSFVDAYSLSEALMKGTLFPELFQPYVPEDKHWKGER' A
#
# COMPACT_ATOMS: atom_id res chain seq x y z
N MET A 1 12.96 11.01 32.01
CA MET A 1 11.64 10.76 31.40
C MET A 1 11.80 10.81 29.90
N TYR A 2 12.10 9.67 29.28
CA TYR A 2 11.93 9.47 27.85
C TYR A 2 10.52 8.91 27.67
N PRO A 3 9.65 9.50 26.85
CA PRO A 3 8.30 9.01 26.69
C PRO A 3 8.32 7.77 25.79
N ASN A 4 7.62 6.73 26.24
CA ASN A 4 7.19 5.56 25.46
C ASN A 4 8.28 4.49 25.21
N ASN A 5 8.31 3.54 26.13
CA ASN A 5 9.10 2.31 26.09
C ASN A 5 8.60 1.39 24.94
N PRO A 6 9.45 0.89 24.02
CA PRO A 6 9.01 0.17 22.82
C PRO A 6 8.60 -1.30 23.06
N THR A 7 8.67 -1.81 24.29
CA THR A 7 8.64 -3.26 24.55
C THR A 7 7.26 -3.88 24.82
N HIS A 8 6.16 -3.14 24.66
CA HIS A 8 4.80 -3.64 24.97
C HIS A 8 3.90 -3.92 23.75
N TYR A 9 4.48 -4.27 22.59
CA TYR A 9 3.73 -4.72 21.39
C TYR A 9 4.04 -6.17 20.98
N LEU A 10 4.27 -7.06 21.94
CA LEU A 10 4.28 -8.49 21.63
C LEU A 10 2.85 -9.02 21.68
N PRO A 11 2.41 -9.79 20.66
CA PRO A 11 1.07 -10.37 20.67
C PRO A 11 1.06 -11.55 21.66
N PRO A 12 -0.12 -12.00 22.11
CA PRO A 12 -0.21 -13.21 22.92
C PRO A 12 0.46 -14.38 22.19
N VAL A 13 1.44 -14.99 22.86
CA VAL A 13 2.16 -16.17 22.39
C VAL A 13 1.15 -17.32 22.30
N GLY A 14 0.69 -17.66 21.10
CA GLY A 14 -0.19 -18.82 20.92
C GLY A 14 -1.06 -18.87 19.66
N ASP A 15 -1.29 -17.77 18.95
CA ASP A 15 -2.18 -17.77 17.78
C ASP A 15 -1.39 -17.84 16.46
N PRO A 16 -1.40 -18.98 15.74
CA PRO A 16 -0.66 -19.15 14.48
C PRO A 16 -1.22 -18.33 13.31
N CYS A 17 -2.35 -17.62 13.50
CA CYS A 17 -3.02 -16.83 12.48
C CYS A 17 -3.19 -15.35 12.86
N TYR A 18 -2.48 -14.84 13.88
CA TYR A 18 -2.58 -13.42 14.25
C TYR A 18 -1.80 -12.54 13.27
N ILE A 19 -2.40 -12.27 12.12
CA ILE A 19 -1.96 -11.21 11.22
C ILE A 19 -2.28 -9.90 11.94
N TYR A 20 -1.25 -9.23 12.47
CA TYR A 20 -1.37 -7.85 12.94
C TYR A 20 -2.12 -7.03 11.89
N PRO A 21 -3.03 -6.11 12.26
CA PRO A 21 -3.64 -5.22 11.28
C PRO A 21 -2.52 -4.34 10.72
N ILE A 22 -1.97 -4.70 9.56
CA ILE A 22 -0.91 -3.94 8.89
C ILE A 22 -1.58 -2.62 8.47
N PRO A 23 -1.22 -1.48 9.08
CA PRO A 23 -1.84 -0.22 8.68
C PRO A 23 -1.37 0.12 7.26
N PHE A 24 -2.33 0.36 6.36
CA PHE A 24 -2.10 0.74 4.95
C PHE A 24 -1.15 1.94 4.79
N MET A 25 -1.11 2.83 5.79
CA MET A 25 -0.15 3.94 5.90
C MET A 25 0.24 4.19 7.37
N PRO A 26 1.47 4.63 7.66
CA PRO A 26 1.82 5.05 9.01
C PRO A 26 1.03 6.30 9.41
N ARG A 27 0.64 6.38 10.70
CA ARG A 27 -0.11 7.54 11.23
C ARG A 27 0.67 8.86 11.14
N GLN A 28 2.00 8.78 11.10
CA GLN A 28 2.91 9.92 10.99
C GLN A 28 3.85 9.65 9.83
N VAL A 29 3.48 10.14 8.64
CA VAL A 29 4.29 9.99 7.44
C VAL A 29 5.50 10.93 7.49
N MET A 30 6.66 10.41 7.14
CA MET A 30 7.86 11.19 6.88
C MET A 30 7.90 11.49 5.38
N LEU A 31 8.09 12.76 5.03
CA LEU A 31 8.19 13.20 3.64
C LEU A 31 9.41 12.57 2.95
N ALA A 32 9.36 12.51 1.62
CA ALA A 32 10.39 11.92 0.77
C ALA A 32 10.65 10.41 1.00
N ASN A 33 9.74 9.70 1.67
CA ASN A 33 9.74 8.24 1.76
C ASN A 33 8.65 7.63 0.89
N ALA A 34 8.94 6.47 0.31
CA ALA A 34 7.95 5.62 -0.33
C ALA A 34 7.38 4.65 0.70
N TYR A 35 6.06 4.69 0.90
CA TYR A 35 5.35 3.73 1.73
C TYR A 35 4.67 2.70 0.84
N ILE A 36 5.04 1.43 1.02
CA ILE A 36 4.48 0.31 0.25
C ILE A 36 3.46 -0.40 1.14
N PRO A 37 2.17 -0.42 0.79
CA PRO A 37 1.18 -1.15 1.56
C PRO A 37 1.41 -2.66 1.42
N TYR A 38 0.92 -3.43 2.39
CA TYR A 38 0.86 -4.88 2.23
C TYR A 38 -0.04 -5.23 1.04
N GLN A 39 0.48 -6.04 0.12
CA GLN A 39 -0.22 -6.50 -1.06
C GLN A 39 -0.55 -7.98 -0.90
N SER A 40 -1.85 -8.30 -0.98
CA SER A 40 -2.32 -9.68 -1.12
C SER A 40 -2.49 -10.00 -2.59
N PHE A 41 -2.04 -11.17 -3.02
CA PHE A 41 -2.31 -11.67 -4.36
C PHE A 41 -3.81 -11.95 -4.51
N VAL A 42 -4.48 -11.26 -5.44
CA VAL A 42 -5.93 -11.43 -5.68
C VAL A 42 -6.15 -12.18 -7.00
N ASP A 43 -5.69 -11.60 -8.10
CA ASP A 43 -5.86 -12.16 -9.44
C ASP A 43 -4.70 -11.70 -10.34
N ALA A 44 -4.55 -12.35 -11.50
CA ALA A 44 -3.50 -12.04 -12.45
C ALA A 44 -4.05 -12.06 -13.89
N TYR A 45 -3.63 -11.08 -14.68
CA TYR A 45 -3.83 -11.12 -16.12
C TYR A 45 -3.09 -12.32 -16.74
N SER A 46 -3.55 -12.75 -17.92
CA SER A 46 -2.72 -13.63 -18.75
C SER A 46 -1.42 -12.92 -19.14
N LEU A 47 -0.35 -13.66 -19.41
CA LEU A 47 0.96 -13.08 -19.76
C LEU A 47 0.89 -12.14 -20.98
N SER A 48 0.05 -12.46 -21.97
CA SER A 48 -0.15 -11.63 -23.16
C SER A 48 -0.76 -10.28 -22.80
N GLU A 49 -1.81 -10.28 -21.98
CA GLU A 49 -2.48 -9.06 -21.52
C GLU A 49 -1.60 -8.25 -20.57
N ALA A 50 -0.91 -8.91 -19.65
CA ALA A 50 0.01 -8.29 -18.71
C ALA A 50 1.13 -7.54 -19.44
N LEU A 51 1.70 -8.15 -20.48
CA LEU A 51 2.72 -7.52 -21.31
C LEU A 51 2.19 -6.26 -21.99
N MET A 52 0.93 -6.27 -22.44
CA MET A 52 0.32 -5.12 -23.10
C MET A 52 -0.07 -4.00 -22.14
N LYS A 53 -0.47 -4.36 -20.91
CA LYS A 53 -0.89 -3.41 -19.88
C LYS A 53 0.27 -2.86 -19.05
N GLY A 54 1.43 -3.54 -19.07
CA GLY A 54 2.60 -3.18 -18.26
C GLY A 54 2.49 -3.56 -16.79
N THR A 55 1.51 -4.38 -16.41
CA THR A 55 1.32 -4.92 -15.05
C THR A 55 0.69 -6.30 -15.12
N LEU A 56 1.13 -7.22 -14.26
CA LEU A 56 0.49 -8.52 -14.08
C LEU A 56 -0.83 -8.41 -13.29
N PHE A 57 -0.89 -7.42 -12.41
CA PHE A 57 -1.93 -7.27 -11.40
C PHE A 57 -3.02 -6.31 -11.89
N PRO A 58 -4.27 -6.78 -12.04
CA PRO A 58 -5.40 -5.94 -12.47
C PRO A 58 -5.62 -4.71 -11.61
N GLU A 59 -5.45 -4.82 -10.30
CA GLU A 59 -5.62 -3.74 -9.33
C GLU A 59 -4.59 -2.60 -9.48
N LEU A 60 -3.46 -2.86 -10.15
CA LEU A 60 -2.43 -1.85 -10.43
C LEU A 60 -2.58 -1.21 -11.82
N PHE A 61 -3.52 -1.68 -12.65
CA PHE A 61 -3.71 -1.14 -13.99
C PHE A 61 -4.41 0.22 -13.95
N GLN A 62 -3.62 1.30 -14.04
CA GLN A 62 -4.08 2.69 -14.02
C GLN A 62 -3.65 3.41 -15.31
N PRO A 63 -4.42 3.34 -16.41
CA PRO A 63 -4.08 4.05 -17.64
C PRO A 63 -4.18 5.56 -17.44
N TYR A 64 -3.24 6.30 -18.05
CA TYR A 64 -3.28 7.76 -18.04
C TYR A 64 -4.48 8.27 -18.85
N VAL A 65 -5.38 9.02 -18.22
CA VAL A 65 -6.54 9.66 -18.86
C VAL A 65 -6.17 11.12 -19.19
N PRO A 66 -6.04 11.51 -20.47
CA PRO A 66 -5.58 12.84 -20.85
C PRO A 66 -6.50 13.98 -20.41
N GLU A 67 -7.80 13.73 -20.24
CA GLU A 67 -8.79 14.73 -19.83
C GLU A 67 -8.83 14.98 -18.31
N ASP A 68 -8.15 14.16 -17.48
CA ASP A 68 -8.09 14.32 -16.01
C ASP A 68 -7.12 15.44 -15.55
N LYS A 69 -7.05 16.53 -16.32
CA LYS A 69 -6.33 17.75 -15.95
C LYS A 69 -7.26 18.70 -15.19
N HIS A 70 -7.61 18.38 -13.95
CA HIS A 70 -8.27 19.36 -13.08
C HIS A 70 -7.47 19.72 -11.81
N TRP A 71 -6.21 20.13 -11.96
CA TRP A 71 -5.69 21.09 -10.98
C TRP A 71 -6.25 22.48 -11.32
N LYS A 72 -7.44 22.80 -10.80
CA LYS A 72 -7.94 24.18 -10.70
C LYS A 72 -7.16 24.86 -9.58
N GLY A 73 -5.92 25.25 -9.88
CA GLY A 73 -5.10 26.02 -8.95
C GLY A 73 -5.74 27.39 -8.72
N GLU A 74 -6.63 27.50 -7.75
CA GLU A 74 -7.01 28.79 -7.18
C GLU A 74 -5.81 29.34 -6.40
N ARG A 75 -5.28 30.46 -6.90
CA ARG A 75 -4.28 31.31 -6.24
C ARG A 75 -4.99 32.48 -5.59
#